data_AF-A0A7S7LGU2-F1
#
_entry.id   AF-A0A7S7LGU2-F1
#
_cell.length_a   1.000
_cell.length_b   1.000
_cell.length_c   1.000
_cell.angle_alpha   90.00
_cell.angle_beta   90.00
_cell.angle_gamma   90.00
#
_symmetry.space_group_name_H-M   'P 1'
#
loop_
_entity.id
_entity.type
_entity.pdbx_description
1 polymer ?
#
loop_
_entity_poly.entity_id
_entity_poly.type
_entity_poly.pdbx_seq_one_letter_code
_entity_poly.pdbx_strand_id
1 'polypeptide(L)'
;MIESTEFYTEVIQGIDTKLAVIAENETILTEQAILLRKEYEARKKEIDRIISEICDDRVKKIYEKVGSMITTQRKLWSILVNTKISTQEQEENILTEKKQINELILKELNNIEKMYCENSEYINKIEEDWKDVKKASIDGVKLSREIDWDSIPEEELGKRLRGGEVLHRDEWIPTQDNNTGRKLSPAEFKSHLEFGEMILKEGKDQFEKQDFELSYTRYTQGVELLCWVRGSDQESETLRIEMYKKFLKNQALLALKLGKYNDSIQSCNKVLKIDECDEKSIFRRGECYMMLGRFEEAKKDFRYICEFDYFSRDAKLQSRKKLVEMMKKSKSNNYVNKTIINNLDGLMQNNRQEEDKKKVQIQDHYSPAIHHFSSDYQENQTHSTRNEIQPHFDLDTTKDILDEMLFKYSSEEFEKQLFELRKLSDYDEKRFLRRIRNVLPGINTPIYEKYGLDLQSMSYDKAKRIIEESVSYWRTKDDQVKTLSKEIYKYIMGDTIAE
;
A
#
# COMPACT_ATOMS: atom_id res chain seq x y z
N MET A 1 -40.19 30.95 7.24
CA MET A 1 -40.54 30.58 5.86
C MET A 1 -39.83 29.28 5.58
N ILE A 2 -40.58 28.20 5.39
CA ILE A 2 -40.03 26.87 5.11
C ILE A 2 -39.82 26.83 3.60
N GLU A 3 -38.57 26.95 3.16
CA GLU A 3 -38.22 26.69 1.75
C GLU A 3 -38.22 25.17 1.52
N SER A 4 -38.85 24.74 0.42
CA SER A 4 -39.30 23.37 0.15
C SER A 4 -38.16 22.36 -0.05
N THR A 5 -38.47 21.08 0.10
CA THR A 5 -37.57 19.94 -0.18
C THR A 5 -36.95 19.96 -1.58
N GLU A 6 -37.63 20.54 -2.58
CA GLU A 6 -37.11 20.73 -3.94
C GLU A 6 -35.87 21.64 -3.97
N PHE A 7 -35.88 22.72 -3.18
CA PHE A 7 -34.76 23.67 -3.07
C PHE A 7 -33.48 22.95 -2.60
N TYR A 8 -33.56 22.08 -1.59
CA TYR A 8 -32.39 21.35 -1.09
C TYR A 8 -31.90 20.24 -2.03
N THR A 9 -32.79 19.59 -2.80
CA THR A 9 -32.39 18.65 -3.87
C THR A 9 -31.69 19.35 -5.02
N GLU A 10 -32.18 20.52 -5.45
CA GLU A 10 -31.53 21.35 -6.48
C GLU A 10 -30.18 21.91 -5.98
N VAL A 11 -30.10 22.30 -4.70
CA VAL A 11 -28.88 22.77 -4.06
C VAL A 11 -27.83 21.66 -3.94
N ILE A 12 -28.22 20.42 -3.59
CA ILE A 12 -27.28 19.30 -3.37
C ILE A 12 -26.86 18.62 -4.67
N GLN A 13 -27.73 18.56 -5.67
CA GLN A 13 -27.40 18.07 -7.02
C GLN A 13 -26.82 19.15 -7.92
N GLY A 14 -26.92 20.41 -7.49
CA GLY A 14 -26.42 21.59 -8.17
C GLY A 14 -24.93 21.50 -8.43
N ILE A 15 -24.51 22.15 -9.52
CA ILE A 15 -23.09 22.32 -9.82
C ILE A 15 -22.37 22.97 -8.63
N ASP A 16 -23.07 23.84 -7.89
CA ASP A 16 -22.54 24.59 -6.75
C ASP A 16 -22.10 23.72 -5.56
N THR A 17 -22.76 22.60 -5.25
CA THR A 17 -22.32 21.68 -4.17
C THR A 17 -21.16 20.79 -4.58
N LYS A 18 -21.09 20.39 -5.86
CA LYS A 18 -19.89 19.72 -6.38
C LYS A 18 -18.71 20.68 -6.42
N LEU A 19 -18.94 21.93 -6.81
CA LEU A 19 -17.96 23.01 -6.69
C LEU A 19 -17.56 23.26 -5.23
N ALA A 20 -18.47 23.11 -4.27
CA ALA A 20 -18.16 23.24 -2.84
C ALA A 20 -17.23 22.12 -2.33
N VAL A 21 -17.48 20.85 -2.71
CA VAL A 21 -16.59 19.72 -2.35
C VAL A 21 -15.23 19.84 -3.05
N ILE A 22 -15.21 20.34 -4.29
CA ILE A 22 -13.95 20.65 -4.98
C ILE A 22 -13.23 21.78 -4.26
N ALA A 23 -13.93 22.85 -3.87
CA ALA A 23 -13.38 23.97 -3.11
C ALA A 23 -12.86 23.54 -1.73
N GLU A 24 -13.52 22.59 -1.05
CA GLU A 24 -13.08 21.99 0.22
C GLU A 24 -11.76 21.21 0.05
N ASN A 25 -11.67 20.38 -0.98
CA ASN A 25 -10.42 19.67 -1.30
C ASN A 25 -9.32 20.65 -1.71
N GLU A 26 -9.66 21.71 -2.45
CA GLU A 26 -8.72 22.77 -2.80
C GLU A 26 -8.26 23.55 -1.56
N THR A 27 -9.13 23.79 -0.57
CA THR A 27 -8.77 24.44 0.69
C THR A 27 -7.86 23.56 1.53
N ILE A 28 -8.15 22.27 1.69
CA ILE A 28 -7.27 21.34 2.42
C ILE A 28 -5.90 21.23 1.75
N LEU A 29 -5.85 21.12 0.42
CA LEU A 29 -4.60 21.06 -0.32
C LEU A 29 -3.82 22.38 -0.22
N THR A 30 -4.50 23.53 -0.25
CA THR A 30 -3.85 24.83 -0.05
C THR A 30 -3.35 25.01 1.38
N GLU A 31 -4.09 24.58 2.41
CA GLU A 31 -3.63 24.61 3.80
C GLU A 31 -2.35 23.76 3.99
N GLN A 32 -2.34 22.54 3.47
CA GLN A 32 -1.16 21.67 3.53
C GLN A 32 0.02 22.27 2.76
N ALA A 33 -0.22 22.87 1.60
CA ALA A 33 0.80 23.57 0.83
C ALA A 33 1.35 24.79 1.60
N ILE A 34 0.50 25.54 2.31
CA ILE A 34 0.89 26.68 3.14
C ILE A 34 1.76 26.23 4.32
N LEU A 35 1.40 25.14 5.00
CA LEU A 35 2.20 24.58 6.10
C LEU A 35 3.60 24.18 5.62
N LEU A 36 3.67 23.37 4.55
CA LEU A 36 4.93 22.94 3.96
C LEU A 36 5.79 24.14 3.51
N ARG A 37 5.14 25.22 3.08
CA ARG A 37 5.81 26.46 2.67
C ARG A 37 6.31 27.28 3.86
N LYS A 38 5.54 27.43 4.95
CA LYS A 38 6.00 28.07 6.19
C LYS A 38 7.24 27.33 6.73
N GLU A 39 7.21 26.00 6.75
CA GLU A 39 8.37 25.19 7.13
C GLU A 39 9.56 25.39 6.19
N TYR A 40 9.33 25.43 4.88
CA TYR A 40 10.39 25.69 3.91
C TYR A 40 11.02 27.07 4.09
N GLU A 41 10.23 28.12 4.30
CA GLU A 41 10.74 29.47 4.52
C GLU A 41 11.52 29.60 5.83
N ALA A 42 11.06 28.94 6.89
CA ALA A 42 11.81 28.86 8.15
C ALA A 42 13.16 28.16 7.96
N ARG A 43 13.18 27.01 7.25
CA ARG A 43 14.42 26.28 6.92
C ARG A 43 15.36 27.12 6.06
N LYS A 44 14.84 27.81 5.05
CA LYS A 44 15.62 28.68 4.17
C LYS A 44 16.28 29.83 4.95
N LYS A 45 15.54 30.50 5.83
CA LYS A 45 16.08 31.58 6.67
C LYS A 45 17.25 31.10 7.53
N GLU A 46 17.15 29.88 8.09
CA GLU A 46 18.22 29.30 8.88
C GLU A 46 19.44 28.93 8.01
N ILE A 47 19.23 28.41 6.80
CA ILE A 47 20.32 28.15 5.84
C ILE A 47 21.01 29.46 5.41
N ASP A 48 20.24 30.50 5.09
CA ASP A 48 20.76 31.82 4.71
C ASP A 48 21.63 32.42 5.84
N ARG A 49 21.19 32.27 7.09
CA ARG A 49 21.94 32.66 8.28
C ARG A 49 23.25 31.87 8.40
N ILE A 50 23.19 30.54 8.31
CA ILE A 50 24.35 29.66 8.44
C ILE A 50 25.39 29.96 7.34
N ILE A 51 24.95 30.19 6.11
CA ILE A 51 25.85 30.53 5.00
C ILE A 51 26.48 31.91 5.20
N SER A 52 25.74 32.85 5.78
CA SER A 52 26.27 34.17 6.10
C SER A 52 27.32 34.13 7.21
N GLU A 53 27.08 33.34 8.26
CA GLU A 53 27.91 33.22 9.47
C GLU A 53 29.13 32.29 9.33
N ILE A 54 29.00 31.19 8.59
CA ILE A 54 30.01 30.10 8.58
C ILE A 54 30.79 30.02 7.26
N CYS A 55 30.15 30.35 6.13
CA CYS A 55 30.71 30.03 4.81
C CYS A 55 31.64 31.11 4.24
N ASP A 56 32.70 30.66 3.57
CA ASP A 56 33.67 31.52 2.87
C ASP A 56 33.07 32.17 1.60
N ASP A 57 33.69 33.25 1.12
CA ASP A 57 33.25 34.02 -0.06
C ASP A 57 33.03 33.18 -1.34
N ARG A 58 33.72 32.04 -1.47
CA ARG A 58 33.54 31.12 -2.60
C ARG A 58 32.19 30.43 -2.55
N VAL A 59 31.80 29.94 -1.38
CA VAL A 59 30.50 29.30 -1.14
C VAL A 59 29.39 30.34 -1.30
N LYS A 60 29.58 31.55 -0.77
CA LYS A 60 28.62 32.66 -0.90
C LYS A 60 28.34 32.99 -2.36
N LYS A 61 29.37 33.13 -3.20
CA LYS A 61 29.22 33.41 -4.64
C LYS A 61 28.44 32.34 -5.41
N ILE A 62 28.62 31.07 -5.08
CA ILE A 62 27.89 29.97 -5.75
C ILE A 62 26.46 29.92 -5.20
N TYR A 63 26.29 30.09 -3.90
CA TYR A 63 24.99 30.13 -3.25
C TYR A 63 24.13 31.32 -3.72
N GLU A 64 24.72 32.48 -4.05
CA GLU A 64 24.00 33.59 -4.68
C GLU A 64 23.34 33.19 -6.00
N LYS A 65 23.92 32.24 -6.75
CA LYS A 65 23.39 31.78 -8.03
C LYS A 65 22.36 30.67 -7.90
N VAL A 66 22.62 29.66 -7.07
CA VAL A 66 21.78 28.44 -6.99
C VAL A 66 21.06 28.27 -5.66
N GLY A 67 21.26 29.17 -4.71
CA GLY A 67 20.71 29.11 -3.36
C GLY A 67 19.22 29.35 -3.28
N SER A 68 18.61 30.05 -4.25
CA SER A 68 17.14 30.18 -4.27
C SER A 68 16.43 28.85 -4.56
N MET A 69 17.13 27.87 -5.16
CA MET A 69 16.55 26.63 -5.64
C MET A 69 16.14 25.68 -4.51
N ILE A 70 14.95 25.09 -4.64
CA ILE A 70 14.39 24.15 -3.66
C ILE A 70 15.29 22.91 -3.48
N THR A 71 15.88 22.40 -4.56
CA THR A 71 16.79 21.26 -4.52
C THR A 71 18.06 21.57 -3.75
N THR A 72 18.59 22.78 -3.90
CA THR A 72 19.73 23.31 -3.11
C THR A 72 19.37 23.39 -1.64
N GLN A 73 18.26 24.03 -1.29
CA GLN A 73 17.80 24.16 0.10
C GLN A 73 17.60 22.81 0.79
N ARG A 74 17.00 21.82 0.11
CA ARG A 74 16.79 20.46 0.66
C ARG A 74 18.10 19.73 0.93
N LYS A 75 19.04 19.78 -0.02
CA LYS A 75 20.35 19.13 0.14
C LYS A 75 21.17 19.77 1.24
N LEU A 76 21.20 21.11 1.30
CA LEU A 76 21.89 21.84 2.36
C LEU A 76 21.27 21.56 3.74
N TRP A 77 19.94 21.56 3.85
CA TRP A 77 19.26 21.20 5.10
C TRP A 77 19.64 19.79 5.57
N SER A 78 19.67 18.81 4.66
CA SER A 78 20.08 17.44 4.97
C SER A 78 21.52 17.37 5.50
N ILE A 79 22.45 18.10 4.89
CA ILE A 79 23.84 18.19 5.37
C ILE A 79 23.86 18.75 6.79
N LEU A 80 23.18 19.87 7.02
CA LEU A 80 23.16 20.56 8.32
C LEU A 80 22.53 19.73 9.45
N VAL A 81 21.46 18.97 9.14
CA VAL A 81 20.82 18.05 10.10
C VAL A 81 21.73 16.86 10.41
N ASN A 82 22.37 16.29 9.39
CA ASN A 82 23.25 15.13 9.56
C ASN A 82 24.57 15.47 10.27
N THR A 83 25.05 16.71 10.14
CA THR A 83 26.28 17.16 10.80
C THR A 83 26.07 17.56 12.25
N LYS A 84 24.86 17.42 12.84
CA LYS A 84 24.49 17.74 14.23
C LYS A 84 25.48 18.67 14.92
N ILE A 85 25.20 19.96 14.99
CA ILE A 85 25.85 20.86 15.95
C ILE A 85 25.60 20.25 17.34
N SER A 86 26.56 19.47 17.83
CA SER A 86 26.60 19.01 19.22
C SER A 86 26.77 20.27 20.02
N THR A 87 25.71 20.72 20.68
CA THR A 87 25.70 21.91 21.53
C THR A 87 26.52 21.74 22.82
N GLN A 88 27.45 20.80 22.85
CA GLN A 88 28.36 20.58 23.97
C GLN A 88 29.79 20.37 23.46
N GLU A 89 30.62 21.34 23.85
CA GLU A 89 32.06 21.28 24.14
C GLU A 89 33.10 21.71 23.06
N GLN A 90 33.86 22.72 23.50
CA GLN A 90 35.19 23.21 23.07
C GLN A 90 35.34 24.02 21.77
N GLU A 91 35.74 25.28 21.93
CA GLU A 91 35.91 26.31 20.88
C GLU A 91 36.90 25.94 19.75
N GLU A 92 37.89 25.08 19.99
CA GLU A 92 38.83 24.65 18.95
C GLU A 92 38.23 23.62 17.97
N ASN A 93 37.33 22.75 18.43
CA ASN A 93 36.71 21.71 17.59
C ASN A 93 35.66 22.32 16.63
N ILE A 94 35.07 23.44 17.04
CA ILE A 94 34.11 24.23 16.25
C ILE A 94 34.76 24.76 14.96
N LEU A 95 36.03 25.16 14.95
CA LEU A 95 36.68 25.71 13.76
C LEU A 95 36.95 24.62 12.70
N THR A 96 37.34 23.41 13.12
CA THR A 96 37.54 22.26 12.25
C THR A 96 36.23 21.73 11.67
N GLU A 97 35.19 21.62 12.49
CA GLU A 97 33.85 21.23 12.04
C GLU A 97 33.25 22.25 11.07
N LYS A 98 33.42 23.56 11.34
CA LYS A 98 33.02 24.64 10.42
C LYS A 98 33.72 24.53 9.05
N LYS A 99 35.01 24.21 9.01
CA LYS A 99 35.75 23.98 7.76
C LYS A 99 35.23 22.76 7.00
N GLN A 100 34.95 21.66 7.69
CA GLN A 100 34.39 20.44 7.07
C GLN A 100 32.99 20.69 6.49
N ILE A 101 32.14 21.41 7.22
CA ILE A 101 30.82 21.82 6.74
C ILE A 101 30.96 22.71 5.50
N ASN A 102 31.89 23.68 5.50
CA ASN A 102 32.15 24.53 4.34
C ASN A 102 32.58 23.73 3.10
N GLU A 103 33.44 22.73 3.25
CA GLU A 103 33.88 21.88 2.12
C GLU A 103 32.75 21.00 1.58
N LEU A 104 31.91 20.43 2.46
CA LEU A 104 30.76 19.62 2.06
C LEU A 104 29.71 20.46 1.33
N ILE A 105 29.41 21.66 1.85
CA ILE A 105 28.52 22.63 1.21
C ILE A 105 29.08 23.04 -0.14
N LEU A 106 30.37 23.37 -0.22
CA LEU A 106 31.03 23.77 -1.46
C LEU A 106 30.97 22.66 -2.53
N LYS A 107 31.17 21.40 -2.14
CA LYS A 107 31.11 20.25 -3.07
C LYS A 107 29.70 20.08 -3.65
N GLU A 108 28.67 20.11 -2.81
CA GLU A 108 27.30 19.96 -3.29
C GLU A 108 26.83 21.17 -4.10
N LEU A 109 27.19 22.38 -3.70
CA LEU A 109 26.86 23.58 -4.48
C LEU A 109 27.50 23.58 -5.86
N ASN A 110 28.75 23.13 -6.00
CA ASN A 110 29.40 22.97 -7.31
C ASN A 110 28.71 21.91 -8.18
N ASN A 111 28.29 20.78 -7.58
CA ASN A 111 27.53 19.75 -8.30
C ASN A 111 26.19 20.31 -8.81
N ILE A 112 25.50 21.08 -7.97
CA ILE A 112 24.22 21.70 -8.34
C ILE A 112 24.42 22.82 -9.38
N GLU A 113 25.45 23.65 -9.25
CA GLU A 113 25.79 24.68 -10.24
C GLU A 113 26.11 24.04 -11.60
N LYS A 114 26.83 22.90 -11.62
CA LYS A 114 27.09 22.16 -12.85
C LYS A 114 25.79 21.65 -13.51
N MET A 115 24.92 21.02 -12.72
CA MET A 115 23.61 20.55 -13.20
C MET A 115 22.72 21.71 -13.67
N TYR A 116 22.82 22.87 -13.01
CA TYR A 116 22.12 24.09 -13.39
C TYR A 116 22.63 24.64 -14.73
N CYS A 117 23.95 24.73 -14.91
CA CYS A 117 24.55 25.16 -16.17
C CYS A 117 24.19 24.25 -17.35
N GLU A 118 24.04 22.94 -17.11
CA GLU A 118 23.65 21.95 -18.13
C GLU A 118 22.18 22.10 -18.58
N ASN A 119 21.27 22.59 -17.72
CA ASN A 119 19.83 22.70 -18.00
C ASN A 119 19.21 24.02 -17.48
N SER A 120 19.90 25.14 -17.74
CA SER A 120 19.59 26.45 -17.14
C SER A 120 18.20 26.97 -17.49
N GLU A 121 17.75 26.83 -18.75
CA GLU A 121 16.42 27.28 -19.17
C GLU A 121 15.28 26.52 -18.46
N TYR A 122 15.42 25.20 -18.30
CA TYR A 122 14.41 24.36 -17.67
C TYR A 122 14.27 24.66 -16.17
N ILE A 123 15.39 24.90 -15.49
CA ILE A 123 15.39 25.19 -14.05
C ILE A 123 14.88 26.61 -13.77
N ASN A 124 15.25 27.58 -14.62
CA ASN A 124 14.72 28.95 -14.49
C ASN A 124 13.21 29.00 -14.67
N LYS A 125 12.66 28.19 -15.57
CA LYS A 125 11.21 28.05 -15.75
C LYS A 125 10.52 27.51 -14.49
N ILE A 126 11.08 26.49 -13.84
CA ILE A 126 10.53 25.93 -12.58
C ILE A 126 10.56 26.97 -11.46
N GLU A 127 11.61 27.79 -11.38
CA GLU A 127 11.72 28.86 -10.39
C GLU A 127 10.75 30.04 -10.67
N GLU A 128 10.48 30.34 -11.94
CA GLU A 128 9.49 31.33 -12.35
C GLU A 128 8.07 30.85 -12.01
N ASP A 129 7.74 29.60 -12.37
CA ASP A 129 6.49 28.95 -12.01
C ASP A 129 6.30 28.93 -10.48
N TRP A 130 7.37 28.70 -9.72
CA TRP A 130 7.34 28.75 -8.25
C TRP A 130 7.16 30.17 -7.69
N LYS A 131 7.71 31.21 -8.35
CA LYS A 131 7.49 32.61 -7.97
C LYS A 131 6.04 33.06 -8.22
N ASP A 132 5.42 32.56 -9.28
CA ASP A 132 4.02 32.85 -9.57
C ASP A 132 3.08 32.17 -8.57
N VAL A 133 3.37 30.91 -8.20
CA VAL A 133 2.72 30.22 -7.07
C VAL A 133 2.96 30.96 -5.74
N LYS A 134 4.14 31.56 -5.57
CA LYS A 134 4.47 32.38 -4.39
C LYS A 134 3.59 33.63 -4.29
N LYS A 135 3.33 34.29 -5.41
CA LYS A 135 2.55 35.52 -5.53
C LYS A 135 1.04 35.30 -5.46
N ALA A 136 0.57 34.11 -5.85
CA ALA A 136 -0.83 33.69 -5.73
C ALA A 136 -1.26 33.31 -4.30
N SER A 137 -0.32 33.25 -3.35
CA SER A 137 -0.61 33.01 -1.93
C SER A 137 -1.31 34.21 -1.31
N ILE A 138 -2.52 33.99 -0.82
CA ILE A 138 -3.32 34.96 -0.07
C ILE A 138 -2.60 35.26 1.25
N ASP A 139 -1.96 36.42 1.34
CA ASP A 139 -1.50 36.98 2.62
C ASP A 139 -2.70 37.10 3.56
N GLY A 140 -2.67 36.39 4.71
CA GLY A 140 -3.66 36.53 5.78
C GLY A 140 -4.54 35.31 6.10
N VAL A 141 -4.36 34.16 5.44
CA VAL A 141 -5.13 32.94 5.77
C VAL A 141 -4.57 32.28 7.04
N LYS A 142 -5.38 32.27 8.11
CA LYS A 142 -5.11 31.49 9.33
C LYS A 142 -5.37 30.02 9.05
N LEU A 143 -4.48 29.15 9.52
CA LEU A 143 -4.62 27.69 9.38
C LEU A 143 -5.80 27.17 10.22
N SER A 144 -6.49 26.12 9.80
CA SER A 144 -7.56 25.44 10.56
C SER A 144 -7.23 25.12 12.03
N ARG A 145 -5.95 24.87 12.35
CA ARG A 145 -5.43 24.66 13.73
C ARG A 145 -5.15 25.94 14.52
N GLU A 146 -5.07 27.07 13.84
CA GLU A 146 -4.88 28.42 14.43
C GLU A 146 -6.23 29.15 14.60
N ILE A 147 -7.32 28.52 14.19
CA ILE A 147 -8.68 29.01 14.37
C ILE A 147 -9.17 28.57 15.76
N ASP A 148 -9.51 29.54 16.60
CA ASP A 148 -10.17 29.29 17.88
C ASP A 148 -11.67 29.03 17.61
N TRP A 149 -12.01 27.76 17.41
CA TRP A 149 -13.35 27.31 17.03
C TRP A 149 -14.43 27.67 18.06
N ASP A 150 -14.05 27.83 19.33
CA ASP A 150 -14.96 28.22 20.42
C ASP A 150 -15.35 29.71 20.35
N SER A 151 -14.60 30.52 19.60
CA SER A 151 -14.82 31.96 19.43
C SER A 151 -15.66 32.32 18.21
N ILE A 152 -16.00 31.35 17.34
CA ILE A 152 -16.76 31.59 16.11
C ILE A 152 -18.27 31.61 16.40
N PRO A 153 -19.01 32.64 15.96
CA PRO A 153 -20.47 32.68 16.06
C PRO A 153 -21.12 31.45 15.40
N GLU A 154 -22.14 30.88 16.05
CA GLU A 154 -22.76 29.60 15.69
C GLU A 154 -23.30 29.56 14.25
N GLU A 155 -23.76 30.69 13.73
CA GLU A 155 -24.24 30.83 12.35
C GLU A 155 -23.10 30.71 11.31
N GLU A 156 -21.93 31.27 11.63
CA GLU A 156 -20.73 31.23 10.78
C GLU A 156 -20.02 29.86 10.89
N LEU A 157 -19.97 29.29 12.09
CA LEU A 157 -19.52 27.92 12.32
C LEU A 157 -20.38 26.93 11.52
N GLY A 158 -21.71 27.12 11.53
CA GLY A 158 -22.62 26.33 10.72
C GLY A 158 -22.37 26.48 9.22
N LYS A 159 -22.05 27.67 8.72
CA LYS A 159 -21.70 27.87 7.29
C LYS A 159 -20.40 27.16 6.91
N ARG A 160 -19.40 27.19 7.79
CA ARG A 160 -18.10 26.53 7.62
C ARG A 160 -18.21 25.00 7.60
N LEU A 161 -18.94 24.42 8.55
CA LEU A 161 -19.21 22.98 8.59
C LEU A 161 -20.06 22.53 7.39
N ARG A 162 -21.00 23.35 6.94
CA ARG A 162 -21.78 23.10 5.70
C ARG A 162 -20.92 23.20 4.43
N GLY A 163 -19.82 23.95 4.47
CA GLY A 163 -18.81 24.03 3.43
C GLY A 163 -17.77 22.90 3.48
N GLY A 164 -17.90 21.95 4.42
CA GLY A 164 -17.06 20.77 4.52
C GLY A 164 -15.82 20.90 5.42
N GLU A 165 -15.60 22.04 6.09
CA GLU A 165 -14.46 22.17 7.01
C GLU A 165 -14.53 21.12 8.16
N VAL A 166 -13.51 20.27 8.29
CA VAL A 166 -13.44 19.21 9.32
C VAL A 166 -12.86 19.76 10.62
N LEU A 167 -13.61 19.57 11.71
CA LEU A 167 -13.22 20.01 13.06
C LEU A 167 -12.07 19.16 13.62
N HIS A 168 -10.85 19.70 13.63
CA HIS A 168 -9.72 19.10 14.35
C HIS A 168 -9.87 19.35 15.87
N ARG A 169 -10.63 18.50 16.58
CA ARG A 169 -10.49 18.42 18.05
C ARG A 169 -9.28 17.58 18.40
N ASP A 170 -8.38 18.10 19.21
CA ASP A 170 -7.27 17.33 19.82
C ASP A 170 -7.76 16.11 20.63
N GLU A 171 -9.06 16.04 20.93
CA GLU A 171 -9.76 14.91 21.57
C GLU A 171 -9.85 13.65 20.70
N TRP A 172 -9.54 13.74 19.40
CA TRP A 172 -9.56 12.63 18.43
C TRP A 172 -8.16 12.03 18.18
N ILE A 173 -7.18 12.36 19.03
CA ILE A 173 -5.83 11.81 18.96
C ILE A 173 -5.80 10.42 19.64
N PRO A 174 -5.25 9.38 18.98
CA PRO A 174 -5.13 8.04 19.55
C PRO A 174 -4.35 8.03 20.88
N THR A 175 -4.89 7.39 21.91
CA THR A 175 -4.06 6.87 22.99
C THR A 175 -3.34 5.62 22.48
N GLN A 176 -2.09 5.41 22.90
CA GLN A 176 -1.15 4.44 22.31
C GLN A 176 -1.62 2.97 22.37
N ASP A 177 -2.72 2.68 23.07
CA ASP A 177 -3.30 1.35 23.22
C ASP A 177 -4.67 1.25 22.55
N ASN A 178 -4.71 0.65 21.35
CA ASN A 178 -5.95 0.28 20.63
C ASN A 178 -6.91 -0.64 21.44
N ASN A 179 -6.49 -1.10 22.61
CA ASN A 179 -7.24 -1.97 23.52
C ASN A 179 -7.86 -1.25 24.73
N THR A 180 -7.68 0.06 24.90
CA THR A 180 -8.24 0.82 26.04
C THR A 180 -8.99 2.06 25.56
N GLY A 181 -10.18 1.86 24.98
CA GLY A 181 -11.07 2.98 24.63
C GLY A 181 -11.40 3.87 25.84
N ARG A 182 -11.67 5.15 25.60
CA ARG A 182 -12.00 6.14 26.63
C ARG A 182 -13.33 5.80 27.31
N LYS A 183 -13.32 5.59 28.62
CA LYS A 183 -14.57 5.47 29.40
C LYS A 183 -15.27 6.82 29.45
N LEU A 184 -16.51 6.87 28.98
CA LEU A 184 -17.34 8.07 29.01
C LEU A 184 -18.08 8.19 30.34
N SER A 185 -18.31 9.43 30.79
CA SER A 185 -19.27 9.68 31.87
C SER A 185 -20.69 9.32 31.41
N PRO A 186 -21.62 9.03 32.33
CA PRO A 186 -22.99 8.67 31.94
C PRO A 186 -23.69 9.72 31.05
N ALA A 187 -23.41 11.02 31.28
CA ALA A 187 -23.98 12.10 30.47
C ALA A 187 -23.38 12.16 29.06
N GLU A 188 -22.05 12.06 28.93
CA GLU A 188 -21.37 11.99 27.63
C GLU A 188 -21.81 10.74 26.85
N PHE A 189 -21.91 9.60 27.54
CA PHE A 189 -22.32 8.34 26.94
C PHE A 189 -23.75 8.41 26.38
N LYS A 190 -24.67 9.00 27.15
CA LYS A 190 -26.05 9.25 26.68
C LYS A 190 -26.06 10.10 25.41
N SER A 191 -25.30 11.19 25.37
CA SER A 191 -25.20 12.05 24.19
C SER A 191 -24.61 11.31 22.98
N HIS A 192 -23.60 10.46 23.18
CA HIS A 192 -23.04 9.63 22.10
C HIS A 192 -24.06 8.63 21.54
N LEU A 193 -24.88 8.01 22.39
CA LEU A 193 -25.94 7.12 21.93
C LEU A 193 -27.04 7.87 21.18
N GLU A 194 -27.49 9.02 21.68
CA GLU A 194 -28.49 9.85 20.99
C GLU A 194 -27.99 10.29 19.60
N PHE A 195 -26.73 10.70 19.51
CA PHE A 195 -26.11 11.03 18.22
C PHE A 195 -25.97 9.80 17.31
N GLY A 196 -25.60 8.64 17.86
CA GLY A 196 -25.57 7.38 17.14
C GLY A 196 -26.94 6.96 16.59
N GLU A 197 -28.02 7.14 17.36
CA GLU A 197 -29.39 6.88 16.88
C GLU A 197 -29.79 7.80 15.73
N MET A 198 -29.40 9.08 15.79
CA MET A 198 -29.61 10.03 14.70
C MET A 198 -28.90 9.57 13.42
N ILE A 199 -27.61 9.19 13.51
CA ILE A 199 -26.85 8.68 12.36
C ILE A 199 -27.48 7.39 11.81
N LEU A 200 -27.96 6.48 12.66
CA LEU A 200 -28.65 5.26 12.21
C LEU A 200 -29.90 5.59 11.41
N LYS A 201 -30.70 6.57 11.86
CA LYS A 201 -31.90 7.03 11.17
C LYS A 201 -31.54 7.66 9.82
N GLU A 202 -30.59 8.58 9.80
CA GLU A 202 -30.14 9.21 8.55
C GLU A 202 -29.59 8.18 7.57
N GLY A 203 -28.73 7.27 8.03
CA GLY A 203 -28.19 6.19 7.20
C GLY A 203 -29.28 5.31 6.61
N LYS A 204 -30.35 5.03 7.36
CA LYS A 204 -31.52 4.28 6.89
C LYS A 204 -32.32 5.07 5.86
N ASP A 205 -32.59 6.36 6.12
CA ASP A 205 -33.34 7.23 5.21
C ASP A 205 -32.61 7.35 3.86
N GLN A 206 -31.28 7.45 3.86
CA GLN A 206 -30.49 7.47 2.62
C GLN A 206 -30.46 6.11 1.92
N PHE A 207 -30.44 5.01 2.67
CA PHE A 207 -30.55 3.66 2.11
C PHE A 207 -31.87 3.46 1.36
N GLU A 208 -32.99 3.92 1.94
CA GLU A 208 -34.32 3.86 1.33
C GLU A 208 -34.41 4.71 0.06
N LYS A 209 -33.70 5.84 0.02
CA LYS A 209 -33.53 6.68 -1.18
C LYS A 209 -32.58 6.10 -2.23
N GLN A 210 -32.00 4.92 -1.98
CA GLN A 210 -31.00 4.26 -2.82
C GLN A 210 -29.68 5.04 -2.98
N ASP A 211 -29.42 6.04 -2.13
CA ASP A 211 -28.12 6.70 -2.05
C ASP A 211 -27.17 5.88 -1.18
N PHE A 212 -26.60 4.84 -1.79
CA PHE A 212 -25.74 3.90 -1.09
C PHE A 212 -24.41 4.51 -0.62
N GLU A 213 -23.86 5.51 -1.31
CA GLU A 213 -22.62 6.18 -0.92
C GLU A 213 -22.82 7.06 0.31
N LEU A 214 -23.85 7.92 0.31
CA LEU A 214 -24.12 8.75 1.49
C LEU A 214 -24.53 7.90 2.69
N SER A 215 -25.33 6.86 2.46
CA SER A 215 -25.67 5.88 3.49
C SER A 215 -24.39 5.21 4.05
N TYR A 216 -23.42 4.86 3.20
CA TYR A 216 -22.16 4.23 3.61
C TYR A 216 -21.34 5.18 4.49
N THR A 217 -21.23 6.45 4.08
CA THR A 217 -20.55 7.49 4.85
C THR A 217 -21.19 7.66 6.24
N ARG A 218 -22.53 7.70 6.32
CA ARG A 218 -23.23 7.80 7.61
C ARG A 218 -22.92 6.62 8.52
N TYR A 219 -23.03 5.39 8.04
CA TYR A 219 -22.70 4.25 8.90
C TYR A 219 -21.21 4.19 9.26
N THR A 220 -20.31 4.69 8.41
CA THR A 220 -18.88 4.81 8.71
C THR A 220 -18.63 5.81 9.84
N GLN A 221 -19.27 6.99 9.80
CA GLN A 221 -19.23 7.98 10.89
C GLN A 221 -19.70 7.38 12.22
N GLY A 222 -20.75 6.55 12.20
CA GLY A 222 -21.22 5.85 13.40
C GLY A 222 -20.25 4.77 13.92
N VAL A 223 -19.49 4.11 13.04
CA VAL A 223 -18.41 3.21 13.45
C VAL A 223 -17.29 3.99 14.14
N GLU A 224 -16.88 5.13 13.57
CA GLU A 224 -15.84 5.99 14.12
C GLU A 224 -16.22 6.62 15.46
N LEU A 225 -17.50 6.99 15.61
CA LEU A 225 -18.05 7.51 16.87
C LEU A 225 -17.90 6.52 18.03
N LEU A 226 -18.06 5.22 17.78
CA LEU A 226 -18.19 4.21 18.84
C LEU A 226 -16.96 3.31 19.02
N CYS A 227 -16.02 3.29 18.07
CA CYS A 227 -14.86 2.40 18.15
C CYS A 227 -13.84 2.81 19.22
N TRP A 228 -13.79 4.09 19.60
CA TRP A 228 -12.79 4.64 20.52
C TRP A 228 -13.29 4.90 21.96
N VAL A 229 -14.59 4.77 22.20
CA VAL A 229 -15.23 5.04 23.50
C VAL A 229 -15.54 3.74 24.24
N ARG A 230 -15.87 3.78 25.53
CA ARG A 230 -16.39 2.65 26.33
C ARG A 230 -17.48 3.11 27.28
N GLY A 231 -18.41 2.21 27.60
CA GLY A 231 -19.33 2.42 28.72
C GLY A 231 -18.59 2.51 30.06
N SER A 232 -19.15 3.29 30.98
CA SER A 232 -18.65 3.37 32.37
C SER A 232 -18.95 2.10 33.16
N ASP A 233 -20.08 1.46 32.86
CA ASP A 233 -20.57 0.21 33.45
C ASP A 233 -20.88 -0.84 32.37
N GLN A 234 -21.23 -2.06 32.82
CA GLN A 234 -21.50 -3.20 31.95
C GLN A 234 -22.75 -2.97 31.06
N GLU A 235 -23.75 -2.24 31.55
CA GLU A 235 -24.98 -1.95 30.82
C GLU A 235 -24.70 -1.00 29.65
N SER A 236 -24.03 0.12 29.93
CA SER A 236 -23.58 1.09 28.93
C SER A 236 -22.67 0.44 27.90
N GLU A 237 -21.75 -0.43 28.34
CA GLU A 237 -20.87 -1.13 27.42
C GLU A 237 -21.63 -2.09 26.49
N THR A 238 -22.65 -2.78 27.03
CA THR A 238 -23.53 -3.65 26.23
C THR A 238 -24.30 -2.85 25.18
N LEU A 239 -24.91 -1.72 25.56
CA LEU A 239 -25.61 -0.81 24.64
C LEU A 239 -24.70 -0.30 23.53
N ARG A 240 -23.46 0.08 23.89
CA ARG A 240 -22.45 0.54 22.94
C ARG A 240 -22.10 -0.55 21.94
N ILE A 241 -21.83 -1.77 22.41
CA ILE A 241 -21.48 -2.92 21.56
C ILE A 241 -22.62 -3.25 20.62
N GLU A 242 -23.87 -3.22 21.09
CA GLU A 242 -25.04 -3.47 20.25
C GLU A 242 -25.19 -2.43 19.13
N MET A 243 -25.03 -1.14 19.46
CA MET A 243 -25.10 -0.06 18.48
C MET A 243 -23.93 -0.13 17.49
N TYR A 244 -22.72 -0.36 17.98
CA TYR A 244 -21.52 -0.54 17.15
C TYR A 244 -21.68 -1.72 16.18
N LYS A 245 -22.22 -2.84 16.65
CA LYS A 245 -22.54 -4.00 15.81
C LYS A 245 -23.55 -3.65 14.71
N LYS A 246 -24.57 -2.83 15.00
CA LYS A 246 -25.52 -2.35 13.98
C LYS A 246 -24.83 -1.51 12.90
N PHE A 247 -23.98 -0.57 13.29
CA PHE A 247 -23.20 0.25 12.36
C PHE A 247 -22.31 -0.60 11.44
N LEU A 248 -21.52 -1.51 12.00
CA LEU A 248 -20.65 -2.41 11.23
C LEU A 248 -21.44 -3.28 10.25
N LYS A 249 -22.59 -3.83 10.66
CA LYS A 249 -23.44 -4.63 9.78
C LYS A 249 -23.99 -3.80 8.62
N ASN A 250 -24.40 -2.56 8.85
CA ASN A 250 -24.91 -1.71 7.77
C ASN A 250 -23.79 -1.19 6.86
N GLN A 251 -22.63 -0.84 7.42
CA GLN A 251 -21.43 -0.49 6.67
C GLN A 251 -21.01 -1.66 5.76
N ALA A 252 -20.98 -2.89 6.27
CA ALA A 252 -20.65 -4.08 5.48
C ALA A 252 -21.62 -4.32 4.31
N LEU A 253 -22.93 -4.13 4.54
CA LEU A 253 -23.96 -4.26 3.49
C LEU A 253 -23.71 -3.28 2.34
N LEU A 254 -23.44 -2.03 2.70
CA LEU A 254 -23.29 -0.96 1.72
C LEU A 254 -21.96 -1.03 0.99
N ALA A 255 -20.87 -1.34 1.68
CA ALA A 255 -19.59 -1.63 1.06
C ALA A 255 -19.73 -2.74 0.00
N LEU A 256 -20.47 -3.81 0.31
CA LEU A 256 -20.75 -4.88 -0.65
C LEU A 256 -21.57 -4.36 -1.86
N LYS A 257 -22.60 -3.55 -1.63
CA LYS A 257 -23.41 -2.95 -2.72
C LYS A 257 -22.61 -1.99 -3.61
N LEU A 258 -21.63 -1.29 -3.04
CA LEU A 258 -20.76 -0.35 -3.74
C LEU A 258 -19.53 -1.01 -4.40
N GLY A 259 -19.37 -2.34 -4.25
CA GLY A 259 -18.21 -3.07 -4.77
C GLY A 259 -16.92 -2.86 -3.96
N LYS A 260 -17.00 -2.22 -2.79
CA LYS A 260 -15.90 -2.06 -1.82
C LYS A 260 -15.74 -3.35 -1.00
N TYR A 261 -15.37 -4.45 -1.68
CA TYR A 261 -15.40 -5.80 -1.09
C TYR A 261 -14.45 -5.97 0.12
N ASN A 262 -13.26 -5.37 0.07
CA ASN A 262 -12.30 -5.43 1.17
C ASN A 262 -12.82 -4.72 2.44
N ASP A 263 -13.39 -3.53 2.30
CA ASP A 263 -14.01 -2.78 3.41
C ASP A 263 -15.17 -3.57 4.04
N SER A 264 -15.97 -4.23 3.20
CA SER A 264 -17.05 -5.11 3.66
C SER A 264 -16.53 -6.30 4.45
N ILE A 265 -15.46 -6.96 3.98
CA ILE A 265 -14.79 -8.07 4.69
C ILE A 265 -14.26 -7.61 6.05
N GLN A 266 -13.59 -6.46 6.12
CA GLN A 266 -13.08 -5.91 7.38
C GLN A 266 -14.22 -5.64 8.37
N SER A 267 -15.31 -5.05 7.91
CA SER A 267 -16.49 -4.77 8.71
C SER A 267 -17.15 -6.07 9.21
N CYS A 268 -17.31 -7.08 8.34
CA CYS A 268 -17.81 -8.40 8.71
C CYS A 268 -16.91 -9.08 9.75
N ASN A 269 -15.58 -9.03 9.58
CA ASN A 269 -14.64 -9.61 10.54
C ASN A 269 -14.77 -8.95 11.93
N LYS A 270 -14.98 -7.63 12.00
CA LYS A 270 -15.24 -6.94 13.27
C LYS A 270 -16.56 -7.41 13.92
N VAL A 271 -17.62 -7.61 13.13
CA VAL A 271 -18.89 -8.17 13.65
C VAL A 271 -18.68 -9.59 14.18
N LEU A 272 -17.97 -10.44 13.43
CA LEU A 272 -17.74 -11.84 13.81
C LEU A 272 -16.83 -12.01 15.03
N LYS A 273 -16.00 -11.02 15.36
CA LYS A 273 -15.28 -10.98 16.65
C LYS A 273 -16.21 -10.70 17.84
N ILE A 274 -17.35 -10.03 17.61
CA ILE A 274 -18.35 -9.73 18.64
C ILE A 274 -19.39 -10.85 18.72
N ASP A 275 -19.78 -11.40 17.57
CA ASP A 275 -20.84 -12.36 17.40
C ASP A 275 -20.48 -13.33 16.27
N GLU A 276 -19.79 -14.41 16.63
CA GLU A 276 -19.26 -15.42 15.70
C GLU A 276 -20.35 -16.12 14.88
N CYS A 277 -21.60 -16.06 15.34
CA CYS A 277 -22.75 -16.71 14.74
C CYS A 277 -23.65 -15.74 13.94
N ASP A 278 -23.22 -14.50 13.67
CA ASP A 278 -24.02 -13.55 12.88
C ASP A 278 -24.13 -13.99 11.40
N GLU A 279 -25.20 -14.72 11.08
CA GLU A 279 -25.42 -15.36 9.78
C GLU A 279 -25.27 -14.38 8.59
N LYS A 280 -25.70 -13.13 8.76
CA LYS A 280 -25.67 -12.11 7.70
C LYS A 280 -24.25 -11.65 7.41
N SER A 281 -23.40 -11.51 8.43
CA SER A 281 -22.00 -11.11 8.24
C SER A 281 -21.18 -12.25 7.64
N ILE A 282 -21.40 -13.50 8.06
CA ILE A 282 -20.75 -14.68 7.44
C ILE A 282 -21.13 -14.76 5.95
N PHE A 283 -22.43 -14.64 5.65
CA PHE A 283 -22.92 -14.72 4.27
C PHE A 283 -22.33 -13.61 3.39
N ARG A 284 -22.35 -12.35 3.86
CA ARG A 284 -21.80 -11.21 3.11
C ARG A 284 -20.30 -11.30 2.91
N ARG A 285 -19.55 -11.79 3.90
CA ARG A 285 -18.11 -12.03 3.77
C ARG A 285 -17.83 -13.09 2.69
N GLY A 286 -18.60 -14.18 2.69
CA GLY A 286 -18.55 -15.20 1.65
C GLY A 286 -18.88 -14.64 0.25
N GLU A 287 -19.87 -13.75 0.13
CA GLU A 287 -20.16 -13.05 -1.12
C GLU A 287 -19.00 -12.15 -1.58
N CYS A 288 -18.39 -11.38 -0.68
CA CYS A 288 -17.24 -10.54 -1.00
C CYS A 288 -16.05 -11.38 -1.49
N TYR A 289 -15.73 -12.48 -0.80
CA TYR A 289 -14.69 -13.42 -1.22
C TYR A 289 -14.99 -13.98 -2.61
N MET A 290 -16.25 -14.35 -2.90
CA MET A 290 -16.64 -14.83 -4.22
C MET A 290 -16.45 -13.75 -5.30
N MET A 291 -16.76 -12.48 -5.00
CA MET A 291 -16.58 -11.36 -5.93
C MET A 291 -15.12 -11.02 -6.19
N LEU A 292 -14.24 -11.22 -5.20
CA LEU A 292 -12.80 -11.07 -5.32
C LEU A 292 -12.09 -12.28 -5.97
N GLY A 293 -12.81 -13.37 -6.26
CA GLY A 293 -12.23 -14.60 -6.82
C GLY A 293 -11.61 -15.54 -5.79
N ARG A 294 -11.75 -15.23 -4.50
CA ARG A 294 -11.27 -15.98 -3.33
C ARG A 294 -12.20 -17.16 -3.01
N PHE A 295 -12.27 -18.11 -3.94
CA PHE A 295 -13.32 -19.13 -3.93
C PHE A 295 -13.23 -20.12 -2.77
N GLU A 296 -12.04 -20.44 -2.26
CA GLU A 296 -11.92 -21.39 -1.14
C GLU A 296 -12.40 -20.78 0.18
N GLU A 297 -12.15 -19.49 0.42
CA GLU A 297 -12.65 -18.76 1.57
C GLU A 297 -14.16 -18.56 1.51
N ALA A 298 -14.68 -18.16 0.35
CA ALA A 298 -16.12 -18.08 0.11
C ALA A 298 -16.82 -19.43 0.39
N LYS A 299 -16.21 -20.53 -0.06
CA LYS A 299 -16.71 -21.88 0.17
C LYS A 299 -16.75 -22.23 1.66
N LYS A 300 -15.72 -21.87 2.43
CA LYS A 300 -15.68 -22.09 3.88
C LYS A 300 -16.86 -21.38 4.57
N ASP A 301 -17.08 -20.10 4.26
CA ASP A 301 -18.15 -19.30 4.86
C ASP A 301 -19.55 -19.86 4.52
N PHE A 302 -19.81 -20.19 3.26
CA PHE A 302 -21.10 -20.75 2.85
C PHE A 302 -21.33 -22.18 3.39
N ARG A 303 -20.28 -23.00 3.50
CA ARG A 303 -20.38 -24.34 4.11
C ARG A 303 -20.68 -24.25 5.59
N TYR A 304 -20.02 -23.36 6.30
CA TYR A 304 -20.28 -23.12 7.72
C TYR A 304 -21.77 -22.84 7.96
N ILE A 305 -22.40 -21.96 7.17
CA ILE A 305 -23.85 -21.71 7.25
C ILE A 305 -24.67 -22.98 6.98
N CYS A 306 -24.25 -23.83 6.04
CA CYS A 306 -24.98 -25.04 5.65
C CYS A 306 -24.87 -26.18 6.66
N GLU A 307 -23.75 -26.30 7.35
CA GLU A 307 -23.39 -27.42 8.22
C GLU A 307 -24.02 -27.33 9.61
N PHE A 308 -24.22 -26.11 10.13
CA PHE A 308 -24.74 -25.92 11.50
C PHE A 308 -26.25 -25.67 11.54
N ASP A 309 -26.95 -26.28 12.51
CA ASP A 309 -28.42 -26.28 12.59
C ASP A 309 -29.06 -25.02 13.16
N TYR A 310 -28.29 -24.20 13.88
CA TYR A 310 -28.78 -22.94 14.44
C TYR A 310 -28.97 -21.82 13.39
N PHE A 311 -28.51 -22.02 12.15
CA PHE A 311 -28.73 -21.07 11.05
C PHE A 311 -30.09 -21.23 10.37
N SER A 312 -30.65 -20.11 9.92
CA SER A 312 -31.97 -20.09 9.29
C SER A 312 -32.01 -20.91 8.00
N ARG A 313 -33.18 -21.52 7.73
CA ARG A 313 -33.40 -22.29 6.49
C ARG A 313 -33.14 -21.46 5.23
N ASP A 314 -33.47 -20.17 5.27
CA ASP A 314 -33.22 -19.25 4.16
C ASP A 314 -31.72 -19.03 3.97
N ALA A 315 -30.96 -18.72 5.02
CA ALA A 315 -29.50 -18.57 4.94
C ALA A 315 -28.81 -19.81 4.36
N LYS A 316 -29.24 -21.02 4.77
CA LYS A 316 -28.77 -22.29 4.21
C LYS A 316 -29.09 -22.40 2.70
N LEU A 317 -30.30 -22.05 2.30
CA LEU A 317 -30.71 -22.09 0.90
C LEU A 317 -29.91 -21.12 0.03
N GLN A 318 -29.72 -19.87 0.49
CA GLN A 318 -28.93 -18.87 -0.23
C GLN A 318 -27.47 -19.30 -0.34
N SER A 319 -26.89 -19.83 0.74
CA SER A 319 -25.52 -20.33 0.76
C SER A 319 -25.31 -21.49 -0.23
N ARG A 320 -26.25 -22.43 -0.31
CA ARG A 320 -26.22 -23.51 -1.33
C ARG A 320 -26.29 -22.97 -2.75
N LYS A 321 -27.12 -21.95 -3.01
CA LYS A 321 -27.18 -21.30 -4.34
C LYS A 321 -25.85 -20.68 -4.72
N LYS A 322 -25.22 -19.94 -3.79
CA LYS A 322 -23.90 -19.33 -4.02
C LYS A 322 -22.80 -20.36 -4.24
N LEU A 323 -22.81 -21.47 -3.49
CA LEU A 323 -21.88 -22.58 -3.72
C LEU A 323 -21.99 -23.16 -5.14
N VAL A 324 -23.21 -23.32 -5.68
CA VAL A 324 -23.43 -23.79 -7.06
C VAL A 324 -23.00 -22.73 -8.09
N GLU A 325 -23.32 -21.46 -7.87
CA GLU A 325 -22.88 -20.34 -8.73
C GLU A 325 -21.36 -20.29 -8.84
N MET A 326 -20.68 -20.40 -7.69
CA MET A 326 -19.24 -20.42 -7.58
C MET A 326 -18.60 -21.61 -8.33
N MET A 327 -19.18 -22.81 -8.24
CA MET A 327 -18.71 -23.98 -9.01
C MET A 327 -18.80 -23.78 -10.54
N LYS A 328 -19.77 -22.98 -11.01
CA LYS A 328 -19.89 -22.62 -12.43
C LYS A 328 -18.85 -21.56 -12.82
N LYS A 329 -18.67 -20.53 -12.00
CA LYS A 329 -17.69 -19.45 -12.20
C LYS A 329 -16.24 -19.96 -12.16
N SER A 330 -15.89 -20.86 -11.24
CA SER A 330 -14.55 -21.43 -11.14
C SER A 330 -14.16 -22.27 -12.37
N LYS A 331 -15.11 -23.04 -12.94
CA LYS A 331 -14.90 -23.77 -14.20
C LYS A 331 -14.68 -22.84 -15.39
N SER A 332 -15.41 -21.72 -15.44
CA SER A 332 -15.27 -20.71 -16.49
C SER A 332 -13.95 -19.93 -16.38
N ASN A 333 -13.55 -19.50 -15.18
CA ASN A 333 -12.26 -18.85 -14.94
C ASN A 333 -11.08 -19.79 -15.27
N ASN A 334 -11.17 -21.09 -14.96
CA ASN A 334 -10.15 -22.05 -15.36
C ASN A 334 -10.04 -22.19 -16.90
N TYR A 335 -11.16 -22.11 -17.62
CA TYR A 335 -11.16 -22.12 -19.08
C TYR A 335 -10.55 -20.82 -19.66
N VAL A 336 -10.96 -19.66 -19.15
CA VAL A 336 -10.45 -18.34 -19.57
C VAL A 336 -8.95 -18.20 -19.26
N ASN A 337 -8.51 -18.59 -18.07
CA ASN A 337 -7.09 -18.61 -17.71
C ASN A 337 -6.28 -19.51 -18.64
N LYS A 338 -6.81 -20.68 -19.00
CA LYS A 338 -6.17 -21.58 -19.98
C LYS A 338 -6.07 -20.93 -21.37
N THR A 339 -7.09 -20.21 -21.82
CA THR A 339 -7.07 -19.48 -23.10
C THR A 339 -6.11 -18.29 -23.08
N ILE A 340 -6.06 -17.52 -22.00
CA ILE A 340 -5.12 -16.41 -21.83
C ILE A 340 -3.67 -16.90 -21.84
N ILE A 341 -3.38 -18.00 -21.11
CA ILE A 341 -2.06 -18.64 -21.12
C ILE A 341 -1.67 -19.05 -22.54
N ASN A 342 -2.57 -19.73 -23.26
CA ASN A 342 -2.32 -20.13 -24.65
C ASN A 342 -2.08 -18.94 -25.60
N ASN A 343 -2.81 -17.83 -25.40
CA ASN A 343 -2.66 -16.61 -26.21
C ASN A 343 -1.35 -15.86 -25.87
N LEU A 344 -0.94 -15.83 -24.59
CA LEU A 344 0.34 -15.28 -24.17
C LEU A 344 1.51 -16.07 -24.75
N ASP A 345 1.42 -17.41 -24.76
CA ASP A 345 2.43 -18.27 -25.38
C ASP A 345 2.55 -17.99 -26.89
N GLY A 346 1.45 -17.76 -27.59
CA GLY A 346 1.45 -17.35 -29.00
C GLY A 346 2.10 -15.97 -29.24
N LEU A 347 1.80 -14.99 -28.38
CA LEU A 347 2.42 -13.65 -28.42
C LEU A 347 3.93 -13.69 -28.13
N MET A 348 4.35 -14.52 -27.18
CA MET A 348 5.77 -14.71 -26.86
C MET A 348 6.53 -15.42 -27.97
N GLN A 349 5.89 -16.28 -28.76
CA GLN A 349 6.49 -16.89 -29.95
C GLN A 349 6.65 -15.87 -31.09
N ASN A 350 5.67 -15.00 -31.30
CA ASN A 350 5.74 -13.94 -32.31
C ASN A 350 6.79 -12.88 -31.98
N ASN A 351 6.90 -12.44 -30.72
CA ASN A 351 7.95 -11.51 -30.29
C ASN A 351 9.36 -12.11 -30.45
N ARG A 352 9.51 -13.42 -30.22
CA ARG A 352 10.78 -14.13 -30.44
C ARG A 352 11.17 -14.14 -31.92
N GLN A 353 10.20 -14.32 -32.83
CA GLN A 353 10.42 -14.24 -34.28
C GLN A 353 10.73 -12.81 -34.77
N GLU A 354 10.19 -11.77 -34.13
CA GLU A 354 10.53 -10.37 -34.45
C GLU A 354 11.92 -9.96 -33.92
N GLU A 355 12.33 -10.44 -32.75
CA GLU A 355 13.68 -10.23 -32.21
C GLU A 355 14.75 -10.95 -33.05
N ASP A 356 14.45 -12.14 -33.57
CA ASP A 356 15.34 -12.86 -34.46
C ASP A 356 15.50 -12.14 -35.83
N LYS A 357 14.43 -11.50 -36.34
CA LYS A 357 14.52 -10.64 -37.55
C LYS A 357 15.37 -9.39 -37.34
N LYS A 358 15.37 -8.81 -36.14
CA LYS A 358 16.21 -7.64 -35.80
C LYS A 358 17.69 -7.99 -35.63
N LYS A 359 18.01 -9.22 -35.18
CA LYS A 359 19.41 -9.71 -35.08
C LYS A 359 20.06 -9.93 -36.45
N VAL A 360 19.30 -10.30 -37.48
CA VAL A 360 19.80 -10.53 -38.85
C VAL A 360 20.29 -9.24 -39.51
N GLN A 361 19.79 -8.06 -39.13
CA GLN A 361 20.21 -6.78 -39.74
C GLN A 361 21.52 -6.19 -39.18
N ILE A 362 22.02 -6.67 -38.04
CA ILE A 362 23.16 -6.05 -37.35
C ILE A 362 24.51 -6.74 -37.72
N GLN A 363 24.47 -7.86 -38.45
CA GLN A 363 25.63 -8.74 -38.63
C GLN A 363 26.49 -8.48 -39.88
N ASP A 364 26.21 -7.43 -40.66
CA ASP A 364 26.83 -7.27 -41.99
C ASP A 364 28.18 -6.54 -42.04
N HIS A 365 28.72 -5.97 -40.95
CA HIS A 365 30.01 -5.26 -41.02
C HIS A 365 30.94 -5.59 -39.84
N TYR A 366 31.87 -6.53 -40.09
CA TYR A 366 33.30 -6.56 -39.71
C TYR A 366 33.82 -7.96 -39.31
N SER A 367 34.89 -8.37 -40.00
CA SER A 367 35.90 -9.37 -39.59
C SER A 367 37.18 -9.12 -40.43
N PRO A 368 38.39 -9.63 -40.10
CA PRO A 368 38.64 -10.85 -39.32
C PRO A 368 39.87 -10.83 -38.36
N ALA A 369 39.80 -11.62 -37.29
CA ALA A 369 40.99 -12.23 -36.68
C ALA A 369 40.65 -13.55 -35.96
N ILE A 370 41.16 -14.66 -36.54
CA ILE A 370 41.51 -15.97 -35.95
C ILE A 370 40.31 -16.90 -35.62
N HIS A 371 39.86 -17.74 -36.58
CA HIS A 371 40.26 -19.16 -36.82
C HIS A 371 40.05 -20.09 -35.61
N HIS A 372 39.31 -21.20 -35.62
CA HIS A 372 38.64 -22.00 -36.66
C HIS A 372 37.56 -22.85 -35.93
N PHE A 373 36.31 -22.80 -36.40
CA PHE A 373 35.33 -23.86 -36.20
C PHE A 373 34.79 -24.19 -37.60
N SER A 374 35.25 -25.31 -38.19
CA SER A 374 34.74 -25.89 -39.44
C SER A 374 33.35 -26.47 -39.12
N SER A 375 32.25 -25.99 -39.71
CA SER A 375 31.72 -26.30 -41.05
C SER A 375 31.69 -27.80 -41.33
N ASP A 376 30.52 -28.41 -41.14
CA ASP A 376 29.70 -28.97 -42.24
C ASP A 376 28.53 -29.77 -41.67
N TYR A 377 27.32 -29.22 -41.76
CA TYR A 377 26.08 -29.99 -41.74
C TYR A 377 25.32 -29.69 -43.02
N GLN A 378 25.54 -30.53 -44.02
CA GLN A 378 24.55 -30.81 -45.05
C GLN A 378 23.47 -31.71 -44.44
N GLU A 379 22.23 -31.44 -44.85
CA GLU A 379 21.05 -32.22 -44.54
C GLU A 379 21.27 -33.71 -44.82
N ASN A 380 21.10 -34.53 -43.79
CA ASN A 380 20.54 -35.86 -43.97
C ASN A 380 19.39 -36.04 -42.98
N GLN A 381 18.23 -36.36 -43.54
CA GLN A 381 17.07 -36.82 -42.81
C GLN A 381 17.47 -38.01 -41.94
N THR A 382 17.56 -37.77 -40.64
CA THR A 382 17.32 -38.81 -39.63
C THR A 382 16.27 -38.25 -38.68
N HIS A 383 15.05 -38.79 -38.77
CA HIS A 383 14.09 -38.72 -37.68
C HIS A 383 14.78 -39.16 -36.38
N SER A 384 14.98 -38.24 -35.42
CA SER A 384 15.45 -38.57 -34.08
C SER A 384 14.87 -37.60 -33.04
N THR A 385 13.92 -38.13 -32.27
CA THR A 385 13.42 -37.80 -30.92
C THR A 385 13.79 -36.46 -30.24
N ARG A 386 12.75 -35.75 -29.76
CA ARG A 386 12.83 -34.75 -28.68
C ARG A 386 13.72 -35.27 -27.55
N ASN A 387 14.83 -34.59 -27.26
CA ASN A 387 15.57 -34.82 -26.03
C ASN A 387 14.71 -34.37 -24.86
N GLU A 388 14.24 -35.33 -24.07
CA GLU A 388 13.56 -35.12 -22.80
C GLU A 388 14.50 -34.36 -21.86
N ILE A 389 14.11 -33.16 -21.40
CA ILE A 389 14.84 -32.44 -20.34
C ILE A 389 14.82 -33.36 -19.12
N GLN A 390 15.96 -33.96 -18.77
CA GLN A 390 16.08 -34.75 -17.55
C GLN A 390 16.32 -33.81 -16.37
N PRO A 391 15.65 -34.05 -15.23
CA PRO A 391 15.87 -33.26 -14.02
C PRO A 391 17.28 -33.54 -13.49
N HIS A 392 17.92 -32.52 -12.91
CA HIS A 392 19.24 -32.66 -12.31
C HIS A 392 19.20 -33.49 -11.03
N PHE A 393 18.09 -33.46 -10.31
CA PHE A 393 17.82 -34.29 -9.14
C PHE A 393 16.70 -35.29 -9.43
N ASP A 394 16.81 -36.49 -8.89
CA ASP A 394 15.73 -37.46 -8.93
C ASP A 394 14.54 -37.00 -8.06
N LEU A 395 13.44 -37.75 -8.12
CA LEU A 395 12.19 -37.37 -7.45
C LEU A 395 12.38 -37.28 -5.92
N ASP A 396 13.08 -38.25 -5.33
CA ASP A 396 13.25 -38.36 -3.89
C ASP A 396 14.19 -37.26 -3.38
N THR A 397 15.31 -37.02 -4.07
CA THR A 397 16.23 -35.91 -3.74
C THR A 397 15.53 -34.55 -3.91
N THR A 398 14.67 -34.39 -4.92
CA THR A 398 13.89 -33.15 -5.10
C THR A 398 12.90 -32.94 -3.95
N LYS A 399 12.26 -34.00 -3.45
CA LYS A 399 11.36 -33.93 -2.28
C LYS A 399 12.14 -33.59 -1.02
N ASP A 400 13.27 -34.24 -0.78
CA ASP A 400 14.12 -34.00 0.39
C ASP A 400 14.64 -32.55 0.44
N ILE A 401 15.06 -32.00 -0.71
CA ILE A 401 15.46 -30.58 -0.82
C ILE A 401 14.28 -29.67 -0.43
N LEU A 402 13.09 -29.93 -0.95
CA LEU A 402 11.91 -29.12 -0.67
C LEU A 402 11.45 -29.24 0.79
N ASP A 403 11.47 -30.43 1.38
CA ASP A 403 11.13 -30.66 2.78
C ASP A 403 12.11 -29.94 3.72
N GLU A 404 13.40 -29.94 3.41
CA GLU A 404 14.41 -29.23 4.20
C GLU A 404 14.28 -27.70 4.06
N MET A 405 13.96 -27.20 2.87
CA MET A 405 13.62 -25.79 2.66
C MET A 405 12.35 -25.42 3.45
N LEU A 406 11.31 -26.24 3.39
CA LEU A 406 10.05 -26.03 4.12
C LEU A 406 10.28 -26.02 5.64
N PHE A 407 11.10 -26.93 6.16
CA PHE A 407 11.47 -26.97 7.56
C PHE A 407 12.18 -25.68 8.01
N LYS A 408 13.09 -25.14 7.18
CA LYS A 408 13.77 -23.87 7.49
C LYS A 408 12.82 -22.68 7.43
N TYR A 409 11.93 -22.63 6.44
CA TYR A 409 10.96 -21.54 6.29
C TYR A 409 9.77 -21.60 7.25
N SER A 410 9.52 -22.74 7.90
CA SER A 410 8.52 -22.87 8.96
C SER A 410 9.06 -22.62 10.38
N SER A 411 10.34 -22.28 10.50
CA SER A 411 10.97 -22.00 11.80
C SER A 411 10.52 -20.66 12.41
N GLU A 412 10.40 -20.62 13.74
CA GLU A 412 10.03 -19.40 14.48
C GLU A 412 11.04 -18.26 14.27
N GLU A 413 12.31 -18.61 14.04
CA GLU A 413 13.37 -17.64 13.76
C GLU A 413 13.18 -16.96 12.39
N PHE A 414 12.81 -17.73 11.36
CA PHE A 414 12.51 -17.18 10.04
C PHE A 414 11.24 -16.31 10.07
N GLU A 415 10.21 -16.72 10.81
CA GLU A 415 8.97 -15.93 10.95
C GLU A 415 9.22 -14.57 11.62
N LYS A 416 10.07 -14.53 12.66
CA LYS A 416 10.51 -13.27 13.29
C LYS A 416 11.29 -12.38 12.32
N GLN A 417 12.18 -12.95 11.51
CA GLN A 417 12.89 -12.21 10.46
C GLN A 417 11.92 -11.66 9.39
N LEU A 418 10.89 -12.44 9.02
CA LEU A 418 9.87 -12.04 8.06
C LEU A 418 9.05 -10.85 8.59
N PHE A 419 8.68 -10.88 9.86
CA PHE A 419 7.95 -9.80 10.53
C PHE A 419 8.73 -8.48 10.54
N GLU A 420 10.01 -8.51 10.92
CA GLU A 420 10.86 -7.31 10.92
C GLU A 420 11.11 -6.77 9.50
N LEU A 421 11.29 -7.66 8.51
CA LEU A 421 11.43 -7.24 7.11
C LEU A 421 10.17 -6.52 6.60
N ARG A 422 8.98 -6.97 6.99
CA ARG A 422 7.71 -6.28 6.64
C ARG A 422 7.61 -4.91 7.27
N LYS A 423 7.94 -4.81 8.56
CA LYS A 423 7.96 -3.54 9.30
C LYS A 423 8.92 -2.53 8.65
N LEU A 424 10.13 -2.96 8.25
CA LEU A 424 11.11 -2.14 7.53
C LEU A 424 10.73 -1.81 6.08
N SER A 425 9.71 -2.47 5.55
CA SER A 425 9.19 -2.26 4.21
C SER A 425 7.90 -1.43 4.21
N ASP A 426 7.48 -0.91 5.37
CA ASP A 426 6.19 -0.24 5.56
C ASP A 426 5.00 -1.10 5.10
N TYR A 427 5.16 -2.43 5.17
CA TYR A 427 4.20 -3.41 4.63
C TYR A 427 3.92 -3.28 3.12
N ASP A 428 4.77 -2.57 2.35
CA ASP A 428 4.71 -2.50 0.89
C ASP A 428 5.34 -3.74 0.23
N GLU A 429 4.58 -4.40 -0.65
CA GLU A 429 4.97 -5.67 -1.30
C GLU A 429 6.24 -5.52 -2.16
N LYS A 430 6.37 -4.44 -2.92
CA LYS A 430 7.51 -4.23 -3.83
C LYS A 430 8.80 -3.99 -3.05
N ARG A 431 8.73 -3.24 -1.95
CA ARG A 431 9.86 -3.02 -1.03
C ARG A 431 10.24 -4.30 -0.31
N PHE A 432 9.24 -5.06 0.15
CA PHE A 432 9.43 -6.35 0.80
C PHE A 432 10.13 -7.37 -0.12
N LEU A 433 9.66 -7.54 -1.36
CA LEU A 433 10.27 -8.45 -2.34
C LEU A 433 11.74 -8.14 -2.63
N ARG A 434 12.11 -6.86 -2.67
CA ARG A 434 13.51 -6.44 -2.84
C ARG A 434 14.38 -6.82 -1.65
N ARG A 435 13.84 -6.69 -0.43
CA ARG A 435 14.58 -7.00 0.80
C ARG A 435 14.70 -8.51 1.03
N ILE A 436 13.63 -9.27 0.85
CA ILE A 436 13.65 -10.73 1.06
C ILE A 436 14.58 -11.43 0.05
N ARG A 437 14.69 -10.92 -1.19
CA ARG A 437 15.65 -11.42 -2.19
C ARG A 437 17.10 -11.40 -1.72
N ASN A 438 17.46 -10.48 -0.82
CA ASN A 438 18.81 -10.38 -0.26
C ASN A 438 19.02 -11.31 0.94
N VAL A 439 17.95 -11.81 1.56
CA VAL A 439 17.99 -12.67 2.77
C VAL A 439 17.94 -14.16 2.39
N LEU A 440 17.15 -14.53 1.39
CA LEU A 440 17.01 -15.93 0.94
C LEU A 440 18.33 -16.64 0.60
N PRO A 441 19.34 -15.99 -0.02
CA PRO A 441 20.62 -16.66 -0.29
C PRO A 441 21.33 -17.17 0.97
N GLY A 442 21.25 -16.44 2.09
CA GLY A 442 21.86 -16.87 3.35
C GLY A 442 21.22 -18.12 3.95
N ILE A 443 19.93 -18.34 3.69
CA ILE A 443 19.17 -19.50 4.19
C ILE A 443 19.33 -20.71 3.26
N ASN A 444 19.36 -20.47 1.95
CA ASN A 444 19.40 -21.54 0.94
C ASN A 444 20.79 -22.09 0.69
N THR A 445 21.85 -21.29 0.87
CA THR A 445 23.24 -21.69 0.60
C THR A 445 23.64 -22.98 1.35
N PRO A 446 23.40 -23.13 2.67
CA PRO A 446 23.71 -24.37 3.38
C PRO A 446 22.94 -25.60 2.88
N ILE A 447 21.71 -25.40 2.39
CA ILE A 447 20.89 -26.47 1.83
C ILE A 447 21.49 -26.88 0.48
N TYR A 448 21.81 -25.92 -0.38
CA TYR A 448 22.34 -26.19 -1.72
C TYR A 448 23.69 -26.93 -1.66
N GLU A 449 24.58 -26.52 -0.75
CA GLU A 449 25.86 -27.19 -0.52
C GLU A 449 25.70 -28.63 -0.04
N LYS A 450 24.69 -28.90 0.82
CA LYS A 450 24.38 -30.25 1.33
C LYS A 450 24.01 -31.22 0.21
N TYR A 451 23.37 -30.74 -0.86
CA TYR A 451 22.99 -31.56 -2.03
C TYR A 451 23.99 -31.43 -3.20
N GLY A 452 25.23 -31.00 -2.92
CA GLY A 452 26.34 -31.05 -3.86
C GLY A 452 26.45 -29.86 -4.82
N LEU A 453 25.75 -28.76 -4.56
CA LEU A 453 25.89 -27.51 -5.32
C LEU A 453 26.94 -26.62 -4.64
N ASP A 454 28.19 -26.75 -5.08
CA ASP A 454 29.32 -25.97 -4.55
C ASP A 454 29.29 -24.50 -5.02
N LEU A 455 28.94 -23.61 -4.09
CA LEU A 455 28.84 -22.17 -4.34
C LEU A 455 30.20 -21.44 -4.38
N GLN A 456 31.31 -22.14 -4.18
CA GLN A 456 32.66 -21.63 -4.45
C GLN A 456 33.02 -21.72 -5.94
N SER A 457 32.46 -22.69 -6.66
CA SER A 457 32.71 -22.92 -8.09
C SER A 457 31.55 -22.50 -9.00
N MET A 458 30.34 -22.26 -8.45
CA MET A 458 29.19 -21.79 -9.21
C MET A 458 28.46 -20.63 -8.53
N SER A 459 27.83 -19.75 -9.32
CA SER A 459 27.05 -18.64 -8.76
C SER A 459 25.76 -19.15 -8.10
N TYR A 460 25.28 -18.44 -7.08
CA TYR A 460 24.00 -18.73 -6.42
C TYR A 460 22.84 -18.83 -7.41
N ASP A 461 22.79 -17.94 -8.41
CA ASP A 461 21.75 -17.97 -9.44
C ASP A 461 21.81 -19.25 -10.30
N LYS A 462 23.00 -19.82 -10.51
CA LYS A 462 23.17 -21.09 -11.24
C LYS A 462 22.73 -22.28 -10.38
N ALA A 463 23.11 -22.33 -9.11
CA ALA A 463 22.65 -23.35 -8.17
C ALA A 463 21.13 -23.34 -8.00
N LYS A 464 20.54 -22.14 -7.86
CA LYS A 464 19.10 -21.93 -7.80
C LYS A 464 18.38 -22.47 -9.04
N ARG A 465 18.90 -22.19 -10.25
CA ARG A 465 18.31 -22.69 -11.51
C ARG A 465 18.27 -24.20 -11.58
N ILE A 466 19.33 -24.89 -11.16
CA ILE A 466 19.41 -26.36 -11.18
C ILE A 466 18.29 -26.99 -10.33
N ILE A 467 18.01 -26.41 -9.16
CA ILE A 467 16.90 -26.82 -8.30
C ILE A 467 15.55 -26.45 -8.92
N GLU A 468 15.39 -25.23 -9.43
CA GLU A 468 14.14 -24.80 -10.08
C GLU A 468 13.78 -25.65 -11.30
N GLU A 469 14.76 -26.08 -12.09
CA GLU A 469 14.58 -26.97 -13.25
C GLU A 469 14.10 -28.37 -12.80
N SER A 470 14.70 -28.92 -11.75
CA SER A 470 14.30 -30.22 -11.18
C SER A 470 12.89 -30.15 -10.56
N VAL A 471 12.60 -29.08 -9.81
CA VAL A 471 11.26 -28.83 -9.22
C VAL A 471 10.21 -28.62 -10.32
N SER A 472 10.53 -27.85 -11.37
CA SER A 472 9.62 -27.60 -12.50
C SER A 472 9.27 -28.90 -13.24
N TYR A 473 10.26 -29.74 -13.48
CA TYR A 473 10.07 -31.05 -14.09
C TYR A 473 9.14 -31.93 -13.24
N TRP A 474 9.46 -32.13 -11.96
CA TRP A 474 8.72 -33.03 -11.08
C TRP A 474 7.35 -32.50 -10.66
N ARG A 475 7.15 -31.17 -10.58
CA ARG A 475 5.86 -30.54 -10.27
C ARG A 475 4.74 -30.91 -11.25
N THR A 476 5.10 -31.24 -12.50
CA THR A 476 4.14 -31.70 -13.51
C THR A 476 3.81 -33.19 -13.42
N LYS A 477 4.61 -33.95 -12.67
CA LYS A 477 4.56 -35.42 -12.61
C LYS A 477 4.23 -35.98 -11.23
N ASP A 478 4.43 -35.22 -10.16
CA ASP A 478 4.21 -35.62 -8.77
C ASP A 478 3.48 -34.52 -7.98
N ASP A 479 2.37 -34.89 -7.34
CA ASP A 479 1.51 -33.96 -6.59
C ASP A 479 2.13 -33.52 -5.26
N GLN A 480 3.06 -34.29 -4.68
CA GLN A 480 3.74 -33.93 -3.43
C GLN A 480 4.75 -32.82 -3.69
N VAL A 481 5.57 -32.91 -4.74
CA VAL A 481 6.48 -31.82 -5.17
C VAL A 481 5.70 -30.54 -5.47
N LYS A 482 4.52 -30.67 -6.11
CA LYS A 482 3.61 -29.55 -6.35
C LYS A 482 3.02 -28.95 -5.08
N THR A 483 2.81 -29.75 -4.03
CA THR A 483 2.29 -29.28 -2.74
C THR A 483 3.40 -28.59 -1.94
N LEU A 484 4.56 -29.23 -1.80
CA LEU A 484 5.72 -28.68 -1.10
C LEU A 484 6.19 -27.35 -1.71
N SER A 485 6.28 -27.26 -3.05
CA SER A 485 6.66 -26.01 -3.72
C SER A 485 5.66 -24.87 -3.47
N LYS A 486 4.37 -25.17 -3.33
CA LYS A 486 3.34 -24.17 -2.96
C LYS A 486 3.45 -23.76 -1.50
N GLU A 487 3.71 -24.70 -0.60
CA GLU A 487 3.83 -24.42 0.83
C GLU A 487 5.08 -23.58 1.14
N ILE A 488 6.23 -23.91 0.54
CA ILE A 488 7.45 -23.11 0.65
C ILE A 488 7.19 -21.67 0.19
N TYR A 489 6.53 -21.49 -0.96
CA TYR A 489 6.17 -20.15 -1.44
C TYR A 489 5.26 -19.41 -0.45
N LYS A 490 4.30 -20.11 0.16
CA LYS A 490 3.41 -19.55 1.17
C LYS A 490 4.17 -19.10 2.42
N TYR A 491 5.15 -19.86 2.90
CA TYR A 491 5.96 -19.47 4.06
C TYR A 491 6.91 -18.30 3.75
N ILE A 492 7.53 -18.28 2.56
CA ILE A 492 8.39 -17.16 2.13
C ILE A 492 7.59 -15.86 2.01
N MET A 493 6.37 -15.94 1.47
CA MET A 493 5.52 -14.76 1.30
C MET A 493 4.72 -14.44 2.58
N GLY A 494 4.54 -15.39 3.49
CA GLY A 494 3.62 -15.31 4.64
C GLY A 494 2.30 -14.60 4.30
N ASP A 495 1.81 -13.73 5.19
CA ASP A 495 0.58 -12.95 4.96
C ASP A 495 0.75 -11.79 3.94
N THR A 496 1.89 -11.65 3.23
CA THR A 496 2.02 -10.62 2.17
C THR A 496 1.23 -11.00 0.92
N ILE A 497 0.76 -12.24 0.83
CA ILE A 497 -0.37 -12.59 -0.02
C ILE A 497 -1.65 -12.28 0.76
N ALA A 498 -1.82 -11.01 1.11
CA ALA A 498 -3.15 -10.42 1.13
C ALA A 498 -3.49 -10.22 -0.35
N GLU A 499 -4.44 -11.02 -0.85
CA GLU A 499 -5.05 -10.84 -2.16
C GLU A 499 -5.55 -9.42 -2.40
#